data_AF-A0A5C6X500-F1
#
_entry.id   AF-A0A5C6X500-F1
#
_cell.length_a   1.000
_cell.length_b   1.000
_cell.length_c   1.000
_cell.angle_alpha   90.00
_cell.angle_beta   90.00
_cell.angle_gamma   90.00
#
_symmetry.space_group_name_H-M   'P 1'
#
loop_
_entity.id
_entity.type
_entity.pdbx_description
1 polymer ?
#
loop_
_entity_poly.entity_id
_entity_poly.type
_entity_poly.pdbx_seq_one_letter_code
_entity_poly.pdbx_strand_id
1 'polypeptide(L)'
;MRRSPATLTVVLLLAGLLCVGAGCDVVERARQSVQTWQSSGSGNAPGPAGRLEPAGELQPAELREGAVVDGDTLRLVGFDKSVRVLCLDSEEALRGEELERAEADWEGYQEERKGDGPFTRSYGTFVGNEATTWAREFFEGRSEVFVEYASERHTRDFFGRHLAHIWAKDSAGKWINYGVEAVRAGWSPYATEYGHCDAYRAHFEEAQRQAQKAQRGIWRSGQRGYDDYPQRFEEWAPRARQISLFRERLADHPEVIELGTDTAMARLRLKLGERVVVFGSVDRYSPRGRPPKLYLRHRYREELMVQAPGPVRFSDMTKSDFEQREFVYVEGRVEMFRGEPIVVIDAGSFVRSGDDPPELSR
;
A
#
# COMPACT_ATOMS: atom_id res chain seq x y z
N MET A 1 14.97 -50.39 -61.14
CA MET A 1 14.95 -48.93 -60.88
C MET A 1 13.60 -48.59 -60.26
N ARG A 2 13.55 -48.45 -58.94
CA ARG A 2 12.32 -48.24 -58.16
C ARG A 2 12.02 -46.74 -58.07
N ARG A 3 10.78 -46.37 -58.40
CA ARG A 3 10.20 -45.03 -58.19
C ARG A 3 9.70 -44.92 -56.74
N SER A 4 10.00 -43.82 -56.06
CA SER A 4 9.34 -43.40 -54.81
C SER A 4 8.29 -42.33 -55.12
N PRO A 5 7.12 -42.32 -54.45
CA PRO A 5 6.23 -41.17 -54.43
C PRO A 5 6.49 -40.27 -53.21
N ALA A 6 6.14 -39.00 -53.40
CA ALA A 6 6.37 -37.87 -52.51
C ALA A 6 5.51 -37.88 -51.24
N THR A 7 6.10 -37.37 -50.17
CA THR A 7 5.52 -37.19 -48.83
C THR A 7 4.77 -35.85 -48.73
N LEU A 8 3.58 -35.93 -48.14
CA LEU A 8 2.83 -34.92 -47.37
C LEU A 8 3.48 -33.52 -47.21
N THR A 9 2.76 -32.48 -47.62
CA THR A 9 2.89 -31.11 -47.09
C THR A 9 1.50 -30.52 -46.93
N VAL A 10 0.89 -30.66 -45.75
CA VAL A 10 -0.28 -29.89 -45.33
C VAL A 10 -0.18 -29.64 -43.81
N VAL A 11 -0.60 -28.45 -43.39
CA VAL A 11 -0.84 -27.97 -42.01
C VAL A 11 0.37 -27.47 -41.21
N LEU A 12 0.84 -26.25 -41.53
CA LEU A 12 1.51 -25.37 -40.54
C LEU A 12 1.42 -23.89 -40.96
N LEU A 13 0.21 -23.41 -41.28
CA LEU A 13 -0.01 -22.00 -41.66
C LEU A 13 -1.34 -21.42 -41.13
N LEU A 14 -1.87 -21.95 -40.03
CA LEU A 14 -3.12 -21.47 -39.41
C LEU A 14 -3.11 -21.47 -37.86
N ALA A 15 -1.93 -21.33 -37.24
CA ALA A 15 -1.80 -21.14 -35.78
C ALA A 15 -1.23 -19.76 -35.38
N GLY A 16 -0.94 -18.89 -36.35
CA GLY A 16 -0.31 -17.58 -36.10
C GLY A 16 -1.26 -16.38 -36.01
N LEU A 17 -2.57 -16.56 -36.15
CA LEU A 17 -3.53 -15.45 -36.27
C LEU A 17 -4.59 -15.34 -35.16
N LEU A 18 -4.47 -16.09 -34.06
CA LEU A 18 -5.47 -16.11 -32.98
C LEU A 18 -5.03 -15.42 -31.66
N CYS A 19 -3.84 -14.83 -31.58
CA CYS A 19 -3.36 -14.14 -30.36
C CYS A 19 -3.52 -12.61 -30.39
N VAL A 20 -4.29 -12.05 -31.33
CA VAL A 20 -4.51 -10.58 -31.41
C VAL A 20 -5.74 -10.12 -30.60
N GLY A 21 -6.65 -11.03 -30.25
CA GLY A 21 -7.92 -10.69 -29.59
C GLY A 21 -7.82 -10.32 -28.10
N ALA A 22 -6.91 -10.93 -27.34
CA ALA A 22 -6.86 -10.72 -25.88
C ALA A 22 -6.10 -9.44 -25.46
N GLY A 23 -5.21 -8.93 -26.31
CA GLY A 23 -4.41 -7.73 -26.00
C GLY A 23 -5.17 -6.42 -26.15
N CYS A 24 -6.17 -6.37 -27.05
CA CYS A 24 -6.91 -5.14 -27.36
C CYS A 24 -7.82 -4.72 -26.18
N ASP A 25 -8.46 -5.69 -25.52
CA ASP A 25 -9.34 -5.43 -24.37
C ASP A 25 -8.60 -4.87 -23.14
N VAL A 26 -7.35 -5.29 -22.91
CA VAL A 26 -6.54 -4.83 -21.78
C VAL A 26 -6.11 -3.37 -21.97
N VAL A 27 -5.75 -3.00 -23.21
CA VAL A 27 -5.34 -1.62 -23.55
C VAL A 27 -6.54 -0.67 -23.51
N GLU A 28 -7.72 -1.11 -23.95
CA GLU A 28 -8.91 -0.25 -23.95
C GLU A 28 -9.47 -0.04 -22.53
N ARG A 29 -9.46 -1.08 -21.68
CA ARG A 29 -9.76 -0.92 -20.24
C ARG A 29 -8.74 -0.01 -19.56
N ALA A 30 -7.46 -0.14 -19.88
CA ALA A 30 -6.41 0.75 -19.39
C ALA A 30 -6.69 2.21 -19.76
N ARG A 31 -7.08 2.49 -21.01
CA ARG A 31 -7.43 3.83 -21.47
C ARG A 31 -8.64 4.40 -20.75
N GLN A 32 -9.70 3.62 -20.57
CA GLN A 32 -10.89 4.05 -19.85
C GLN A 32 -10.56 4.39 -18.39
N SER A 33 -9.77 3.57 -17.70
CA SER A 33 -9.33 3.86 -16.33
C SER A 33 -8.45 5.11 -16.23
N VAL A 34 -7.62 5.39 -17.25
CA VAL A 34 -6.78 6.60 -17.32
C VAL A 34 -7.58 7.86 -17.67
N GLN A 35 -8.67 7.76 -18.43
CA GLN A 35 -9.53 8.90 -18.70
C GLN A 35 -10.28 9.35 -17.44
N THR A 36 -10.80 8.41 -16.64
CA THR A 36 -11.39 8.73 -15.33
C THR A 36 -10.37 9.44 -14.43
N TRP A 37 -9.10 9.00 -14.46
CA TRP A 37 -7.98 9.57 -13.69
C TRP A 37 -7.72 11.08 -13.92
N GLN A 38 -7.92 11.62 -15.13
CA GLN A 38 -7.62 13.02 -15.44
C GLN A 38 -8.65 14.02 -14.86
N SER A 39 -9.79 13.53 -14.38
CA SER A 39 -10.96 14.37 -14.09
C SER A 39 -11.06 14.83 -12.64
N SER A 40 -10.29 14.25 -11.70
CA SER A 40 -10.61 14.29 -10.26
C SER A 40 -9.60 15.02 -9.33
N GLY A 41 -8.87 16.03 -9.81
CA GLY A 41 -7.87 16.75 -8.98
C GLY A 41 -8.34 18.07 -8.36
N SER A 42 -8.53 18.11 -7.02
CA SER A 42 -7.90 19.09 -6.09
C SER A 42 -8.53 19.04 -4.69
N GLY A 43 -7.76 18.68 -3.65
CA GLY A 43 -8.17 18.76 -2.24
C GLY A 43 -7.52 19.96 -1.54
N ASN A 44 -8.29 20.70 -0.73
CA ASN A 44 -7.83 21.83 0.08
C ASN A 44 -7.06 21.39 1.35
N ALA A 45 -6.12 22.22 1.80
CA ALA A 45 -5.36 22.04 3.04
C ALA A 45 -6.24 22.24 4.31
N PRO A 46 -5.97 21.53 5.43
CA PRO A 46 -6.85 21.57 6.60
C PRO A 46 -6.58 22.75 7.54
N GLY A 47 -7.67 23.38 8.00
CA GLY A 47 -7.71 24.32 9.13
C GLY A 47 -7.85 23.60 10.50
N PRO A 48 -8.11 24.32 11.61
CA PRO A 48 -8.28 23.70 12.93
C PRO A 48 -9.42 22.67 12.93
N ALA A 49 -9.28 21.61 13.74
CA ALA A 49 -10.23 20.49 13.79
C ALA A 49 -11.64 20.97 14.14
N GLY A 50 -12.47 21.18 13.12
CA GLY A 50 -13.87 21.54 13.23
C GLY A 50 -14.72 20.34 13.65
N ARG A 51 -15.99 20.33 13.28
CA ARG A 51 -16.81 19.13 13.42
C ARG A 51 -16.33 18.09 12.38
N LEU A 52 -16.04 16.87 12.83
CA LEU A 52 -15.62 15.78 11.95
C LEU A 52 -16.80 15.31 11.09
N GLU A 53 -16.65 15.44 9.78
CA GLU A 53 -17.64 15.07 8.76
C GLU A 53 -16.93 14.34 7.62
N PRO A 54 -17.62 13.45 6.88
CA PRO A 54 -17.09 12.85 5.65
C PRO A 54 -16.69 13.91 4.63
N ALA A 55 -15.56 13.70 3.94
CA ALA A 55 -14.98 14.63 2.98
C ALA A 55 -15.24 14.21 1.52
N GLY A 56 -15.51 12.93 1.27
CA GLY A 56 -15.73 12.32 -0.03
C GLY A 56 -17.05 11.55 -0.11
N GLU A 57 -17.17 10.76 -1.18
CA GLU A 57 -18.37 9.95 -1.42
C GLU A 57 -18.46 8.79 -0.42
N LEU A 58 -19.66 8.60 0.13
CA LEU A 58 -19.97 7.52 1.05
C LEU A 58 -20.69 6.39 0.34
N GLN A 59 -20.09 5.21 0.35
CA GLN A 59 -20.73 3.99 -0.07
C GLN A 59 -21.33 3.26 1.16
N PRO A 60 -22.66 3.12 1.26
CA PRO A 60 -23.26 2.32 2.34
C PRO A 60 -22.86 0.85 2.18
N ALA A 61 -22.58 0.20 3.30
CA ALA A 61 -22.17 -1.20 3.36
C ALA A 61 -22.67 -1.86 4.65
N GLU A 62 -22.87 -3.17 4.58
CA GLU A 62 -23.23 -3.98 5.75
C GLU A 62 -22.01 -4.73 6.28
N LEU A 63 -21.92 -4.86 7.60
CA LEU A 63 -20.94 -5.71 8.25
C LEU A 63 -21.27 -7.19 8.01
N ARG A 64 -20.26 -8.02 7.73
CA ARG A 64 -20.45 -9.49 7.71
C ARG A 64 -20.55 -10.04 9.14
N GLU A 65 -21.07 -11.26 9.28
CA GLU A 65 -20.88 -12.01 10.52
C GLU A 65 -19.38 -12.17 10.82
N GLY A 66 -18.96 -11.82 12.04
CA GLY A 66 -17.54 -11.75 12.40
C GLY A 66 -16.76 -10.71 11.58
N ALA A 67 -17.36 -9.56 11.27
CA ALA A 67 -16.78 -8.54 10.39
C ALA A 67 -15.37 -8.09 10.81
N VAL A 68 -15.15 -7.94 12.12
CA VAL A 68 -13.89 -7.45 12.69
C VAL A 68 -12.87 -8.58 12.63
N VAL A 69 -11.89 -8.44 11.72
CA VAL A 69 -10.76 -9.36 11.60
C VAL A 69 -9.67 -9.00 12.59
N ASP A 70 -9.37 -7.70 12.70
CA ASP A 70 -8.50 -7.08 13.70
C ASP A 70 -8.91 -5.61 13.89
N GLY A 71 -8.23 -4.87 14.77
CA GLY A 71 -8.52 -3.46 15.10
C GLY A 71 -8.53 -2.50 13.91
N ASP A 72 -7.86 -2.86 12.81
CA ASP A 72 -7.76 -2.03 11.61
C ASP A 72 -8.35 -2.68 10.34
N THR A 73 -8.98 -3.85 10.44
CA THR A 73 -9.38 -4.63 9.27
C THR A 73 -10.80 -5.18 9.44
N LEU A 74 -11.68 -4.84 8.49
CA LEU A 74 -13.09 -5.23 8.47
C LEU A 74 -13.45 -6.09 7.23
N ARG A 75 -14.50 -6.90 7.35
CA ARG A 75 -15.14 -7.62 6.23
C ARG A 75 -16.55 -7.10 6.03
N LEU A 76 -16.83 -6.64 4.81
CA LEU A 76 -18.10 -6.02 4.45
C LEU A 76 -18.83 -6.83 3.36
N VAL A 77 -20.16 -6.78 3.36
CA VAL A 77 -21.00 -7.35 2.30
C VAL A 77 -20.79 -6.56 1.00
N GLY A 78 -20.68 -7.25 -0.13
CA GLY A 78 -20.44 -6.62 -1.44
C GLY A 78 -18.97 -6.33 -1.78
N PHE A 79 -18.05 -6.49 -0.82
CA PHE A 79 -16.61 -6.31 -1.02
C PHE A 79 -15.93 -7.68 -1.27
N ASP A 80 -15.13 -7.78 -2.34
CA ASP A 80 -14.42 -9.00 -2.72
C ASP A 80 -13.26 -9.39 -1.78
N LYS A 81 -12.72 -8.40 -1.05
CA LYS A 81 -11.66 -8.53 -0.03
C LYS A 81 -12.04 -7.74 1.22
N SER A 82 -11.25 -7.90 2.29
CA SER A 82 -11.40 -7.07 3.48
C SER A 82 -11.06 -5.60 3.19
N VAL A 83 -11.52 -4.72 4.06
CA VAL A 83 -11.19 -3.29 4.08
C VAL A 83 -10.16 -3.06 5.18
N ARG A 84 -8.99 -2.54 4.82
CA ARG A 84 -7.98 -2.00 5.72
C ARG A 84 -8.31 -0.54 5.98
N VAL A 85 -8.60 -0.22 7.23
CA VAL A 85 -8.90 1.13 7.68
C VAL A 85 -7.61 1.96 7.60
N LEU A 86 -7.69 3.08 6.90
CA LEU A 86 -6.55 3.96 6.67
C LEU A 86 -6.05 4.65 7.93
N CYS A 87 -4.74 4.89 7.97
CA CYS A 87 -4.03 5.60 9.04
C CYS A 87 -4.11 4.98 10.43
N LEU A 88 -4.44 3.68 10.48
CA LEU A 88 -4.34 2.85 11.67
C LEU A 88 -3.17 1.85 11.54
N ASP A 89 -2.62 1.47 12.67
CA ASP A 89 -1.70 0.34 12.84
C ASP A 89 -1.97 -0.27 14.22
N SER A 90 -3.16 -0.84 14.39
CA SER A 90 -3.50 -1.54 15.62
C SER A 90 -2.56 -2.73 15.78
N GLU A 91 -2.10 -2.98 17.01
CA GLU A 91 -1.24 -4.14 17.26
C GLU A 91 -1.94 -5.44 16.84
N GLU A 92 -1.19 -6.40 16.33
CA GLU A 92 -1.74 -7.64 15.82
C GLU A 92 -2.32 -8.48 16.97
N ALA A 93 -3.46 -9.15 16.77
CA ALA A 93 -4.02 -10.03 17.80
C ALA A 93 -3.25 -11.36 17.93
N LEU A 94 -2.91 -11.76 19.17
CA LEU A 94 -2.36 -13.11 19.44
C LEU A 94 -3.39 -14.20 19.13
N ARG A 95 -2.94 -15.32 18.54
CA ARG A 95 -3.78 -16.48 18.21
C ARG A 95 -3.01 -17.80 18.36
N GLY A 96 -3.70 -18.84 18.83
CA GLY A 96 -3.16 -20.21 18.89
C GLY A 96 -1.87 -20.31 19.69
N GLU A 97 -0.87 -21.02 19.17
CA GLU A 97 0.43 -21.23 19.81
C GLU A 97 1.12 -19.91 20.20
N GLU A 98 0.93 -18.83 19.44
CA GLU A 98 1.52 -17.53 19.76
C GLU A 98 0.97 -16.97 21.08
N LEU A 99 -0.35 -17.13 21.31
CA LEU A 99 -0.99 -16.72 22.56
C LEU A 99 -0.48 -17.55 23.74
N GLU A 100 -0.42 -18.87 23.59
CA GLU A 100 0.04 -19.78 24.64
C GLU A 100 1.48 -19.45 25.06
N ARG A 101 2.35 -19.13 24.10
CA ARG A 101 3.74 -18.73 24.37
C ARG A 101 3.82 -17.37 25.06
N ALA A 102 3.06 -16.37 24.59
CA ALA A 102 3.00 -15.05 25.20
C ALA A 102 2.41 -15.06 26.61
N GLU A 103 1.48 -15.98 26.92
CA GLU A 103 0.94 -16.19 28.27
C GLU A 103 1.95 -16.84 29.21
N ALA A 104 2.78 -17.75 28.71
CA ALA A 104 3.79 -18.43 29.50
C ALA A 104 4.96 -17.51 29.89
N ASP A 105 5.44 -16.69 28.95
CA ASP A 105 6.55 -15.75 29.16
C ASP A 105 6.44 -14.57 28.18
N TRP A 106 5.83 -13.47 28.63
CA TRP A 106 5.65 -12.28 27.81
C TRP A 106 6.99 -11.60 27.46
N GLU A 107 7.92 -11.51 28.41
CA GLU A 107 9.18 -10.80 28.22
C GLU A 107 10.06 -11.54 27.20
N GLY A 108 10.22 -12.86 27.39
CA GLY A 108 10.96 -13.70 26.45
C GLY A 108 10.31 -13.77 25.07
N TYR A 109 8.98 -13.85 25.01
CA TYR A 109 8.24 -13.78 23.75
C TYR A 109 8.48 -12.44 23.03
N GLN A 110 8.40 -11.32 23.74
CA GLN A 110 8.58 -9.99 23.17
C GLN A 110 10.01 -9.80 22.64
N GLU A 111 11.03 -10.22 23.41
CA GLU A 111 12.44 -10.16 22.98
C GLU A 111 12.67 -10.96 21.70
N GLU A 112 12.17 -12.20 21.64
CA GLU A 112 12.27 -13.04 20.43
C GLU A 112 11.61 -12.39 19.21
N ARG A 113 10.40 -11.84 19.38
CA ARG A 113 9.64 -11.28 18.27
C ARG A 113 10.27 -10.00 17.70
N LYS A 114 10.86 -9.17 18.55
CA LYS A 114 11.65 -8.00 18.13
C LYS A 114 12.88 -8.45 17.33
N GLY A 115 13.64 -9.40 17.88
CA GLY A 115 14.91 -9.85 17.32
C GLY A 115 15.95 -8.74 17.17
N ASP A 116 17.11 -9.06 16.58
CA ASP A 116 18.27 -8.13 16.49
C ASP A 116 18.28 -7.25 15.23
N GLY A 117 17.12 -7.05 14.61
CA GLY A 117 17.02 -6.26 13.38
C GLY A 117 17.16 -4.75 13.67
N PRO A 118 17.69 -3.95 12.74
CA PRO A 118 17.78 -2.49 12.92
C PRO A 118 16.42 -1.78 12.88
N PHE A 119 15.34 -2.52 12.59
CA PHE A 119 14.02 -1.96 12.40
C PHE A 119 12.97 -2.63 13.28
N THR A 120 11.99 -1.84 13.69
CA THR A 120 10.81 -2.32 14.44
C THR A 120 10.05 -3.41 13.68
N ARG A 121 9.46 -4.37 14.41
CA ARG A 121 8.69 -5.48 13.84
C ARG A 121 7.31 -5.55 14.45
N SER A 122 6.30 -5.85 13.65
CA SER A 122 4.96 -6.14 14.14
C SER A 122 4.85 -7.60 14.55
N TYR A 123 4.14 -7.87 15.66
CA TYR A 123 3.93 -9.20 16.23
C TYR A 123 2.64 -9.20 17.06
N GLY A 124 2.08 -10.38 17.33
CA GLY A 124 0.85 -10.48 18.12
C GLY A 124 1.07 -9.98 19.54
N THR A 125 0.13 -9.22 20.08
CA THR A 125 0.17 -8.73 21.47
C THR A 125 -1.18 -8.86 22.19
N PHE A 126 -1.15 -8.79 23.52
CA PHE A 126 -2.38 -8.76 24.31
C PHE A 126 -3.19 -7.49 24.06
N VAL A 127 -2.52 -6.35 23.83
CA VAL A 127 -3.21 -5.12 23.44
C VAL A 127 -3.85 -5.22 22.06
N GLY A 128 -3.29 -5.99 21.13
CA GLY A 128 -3.95 -6.31 19.86
C GLY A 128 -5.25 -7.09 20.05
N ASN A 129 -5.29 -8.04 20.99
CA ASN A 129 -6.53 -8.73 21.37
C ASN A 129 -7.56 -7.76 21.99
N GLU A 130 -7.12 -6.84 22.84
CA GLU A 130 -8.00 -5.81 23.43
C GLU A 130 -8.53 -4.85 22.36
N ALA A 131 -7.69 -4.41 21.41
CA ALA A 131 -8.07 -3.56 20.29
C ALA A 131 -9.11 -4.25 19.40
N THR A 132 -8.91 -5.53 19.06
CA THR A 132 -9.89 -6.35 18.34
C THR A 132 -11.22 -6.44 19.11
N THR A 133 -11.16 -6.60 20.44
CA THR A 133 -12.36 -6.70 21.29
C THR A 133 -13.13 -5.38 21.30
N TRP A 134 -12.43 -4.26 21.52
CA TRP A 134 -13.02 -2.94 21.45
C TRP A 134 -13.63 -2.64 20.08
N ALA A 135 -12.98 -3.06 18.99
CA ALA A 135 -13.51 -2.89 17.64
C ALA A 135 -14.85 -3.65 17.47
N ARG A 136 -14.97 -4.85 18.03
CA ARG A 136 -16.24 -5.61 18.04
C ARG A 136 -17.32 -4.88 18.83
N GLU A 137 -16.99 -4.35 20.01
CA GLU A 137 -17.90 -3.56 20.84
C GLU A 137 -18.33 -2.25 20.15
N PHE A 138 -17.40 -1.58 19.46
CA PHE A 138 -17.69 -0.34 18.71
C PHE A 138 -18.78 -0.57 17.65
N PHE A 139 -18.71 -1.71 16.96
CA PHE A 139 -19.65 -2.10 15.92
C PHE A 139 -20.84 -2.91 16.44
N GLU A 140 -20.93 -3.19 17.74
CA GLU A 140 -22.06 -3.91 18.31
C GLU A 140 -23.35 -3.11 18.11
N GLY A 141 -24.40 -3.79 17.62
CA GLY A 141 -25.67 -3.15 17.27
C GLY A 141 -25.63 -2.26 16.02
N ARG A 142 -24.50 -2.21 15.28
CA ARG A 142 -24.34 -1.45 14.04
C ARG A 142 -24.32 -2.39 12.85
N SER A 143 -25.44 -2.54 12.16
CA SER A 143 -25.47 -3.35 10.93
C SER A 143 -24.96 -2.58 9.70
N GLU A 144 -25.15 -1.26 9.69
CA GLU A 144 -24.77 -0.37 8.58
C GLU A 144 -23.54 0.48 8.92
N VAL A 145 -22.60 0.51 7.99
CA VAL A 145 -21.43 1.39 7.98
C VAL A 145 -21.31 2.05 6.61
N PHE A 146 -20.46 3.07 6.50
CA PHE A 146 -20.23 3.79 5.26
C PHE A 146 -18.75 3.79 4.94
N VAL A 147 -18.41 3.35 3.74
CA VAL A 147 -17.04 3.26 3.23
C VAL A 147 -16.74 4.53 2.44
N GLU A 148 -15.62 5.15 2.76
CA GLU A 148 -15.11 6.32 2.04
C GLU A 148 -13.69 6.04 1.57
N TYR A 149 -13.47 5.94 0.25
CA TYR A 149 -12.13 5.80 -0.29
C TYR A 149 -11.38 7.13 -0.17
N ALA A 150 -10.17 7.10 0.40
CA ALA A 150 -9.33 8.29 0.49
C ALA A 150 -8.71 8.69 -0.86
N SER A 151 -8.72 7.79 -1.84
CA SER A 151 -8.21 8.02 -3.18
C SER A 151 -9.02 7.22 -4.20
N GLU A 152 -9.43 7.88 -5.28
CA GLU A 152 -10.00 7.21 -6.45
C GLU A 152 -8.97 6.39 -7.24
N ARG A 153 -7.67 6.69 -7.05
CA ARG A 153 -6.56 6.14 -7.83
C ARG A 153 -5.84 4.99 -7.11
N HIS A 154 -5.93 4.95 -5.78
CA HIS A 154 -5.23 4.01 -4.92
C HIS A 154 -6.22 3.41 -3.93
N THR A 155 -7.15 2.60 -4.44
CA THR A 155 -8.23 1.99 -3.65
C THR A 155 -7.81 0.69 -2.98
N ARG A 156 -6.69 0.08 -3.39
CA ARG A 156 -6.22 -1.21 -2.89
C ARG A 156 -4.82 -1.16 -2.30
N ASP A 157 -4.55 -2.00 -1.30
CA ASP A 157 -3.20 -2.19 -0.78
C ASP A 157 -2.41 -3.27 -1.55
N PHE A 158 -1.18 -3.54 -1.11
CA PHE A 158 -0.33 -4.58 -1.71
C PHE A 158 -0.99 -5.98 -1.73
N PHE A 159 -1.80 -6.33 -0.72
CA PHE A 159 -2.49 -7.62 -0.64
C PHE A 159 -3.88 -7.62 -1.31
N GLY A 160 -4.26 -6.51 -1.95
CA GLY A 160 -5.56 -6.34 -2.61
C GLY A 160 -6.72 -6.01 -1.66
N ARG A 161 -6.46 -5.71 -0.39
CA ARG A 161 -7.47 -5.19 0.54
C ARG A 161 -7.90 -3.80 0.11
N HIS A 162 -9.16 -3.45 0.33
CA HIS A 162 -9.65 -2.09 0.11
C HIS A 162 -9.03 -1.12 1.12
N LEU A 163 -8.62 0.06 0.67
CA LEU A 163 -8.07 1.13 1.49
C LEU A 163 -9.10 2.24 1.65
N ALA A 164 -9.69 2.34 2.84
CA ALA A 164 -10.78 3.30 3.07
C ALA A 164 -10.84 3.80 4.51
N HIS A 165 -11.56 4.91 4.69
CA HIS A 165 -12.12 5.30 5.98
C HIS A 165 -13.46 4.61 6.18
N ILE A 166 -13.76 4.30 7.44
CA ILE A 166 -15.02 3.68 7.84
C ILE A 166 -15.78 4.66 8.73
N TRP A 167 -17.02 4.91 8.35
CA TRP A 167 -17.93 5.81 9.03
C TRP A 167 -19.13 5.05 9.57
N ALA A 168 -19.64 5.53 10.69
CA ALA A 168 -20.90 5.10 11.27
C ALA A 168 -21.69 6.33 11.75
N LYS A 169 -22.97 6.14 12.06
CA LYS A 169 -23.78 7.14 12.75
C LYS A 169 -23.99 6.76 14.21
N ASP A 170 -23.90 7.71 15.12
CA ASP A 170 -24.34 7.50 16.50
C ASP A 170 -25.87 7.44 16.62
N SER A 171 -26.37 7.24 17.84
CA SER A 171 -27.80 7.20 18.13
C SER A 171 -28.52 8.53 17.88
N ALA A 172 -27.78 9.65 17.81
CA ALA A 172 -28.31 10.96 17.45
C ALA A 172 -28.19 11.25 15.94
N GLY A 173 -27.71 10.28 15.14
CA GLY A 173 -27.53 10.40 13.69
C GLY A 173 -26.28 11.17 13.27
N LYS A 174 -25.37 11.49 14.19
CA LYS A 174 -24.11 12.21 13.89
C LYS A 174 -23.05 11.23 13.39
N TRP A 175 -22.25 11.70 12.43
CA TRP A 175 -21.12 10.95 11.89
C TRP A 175 -20.01 10.70 12.90
N ILE A 176 -19.51 9.47 12.90
CA ILE A 176 -18.35 9.00 13.63
C ILE A 176 -17.40 8.34 12.63
N ASN A 177 -16.13 8.77 12.62
CA ASN A 177 -15.08 8.10 11.87
C ASN A 177 -14.42 7.04 12.77
N TYR A 178 -14.56 5.76 12.43
CA TYR A 178 -14.05 4.65 13.23
C TYR A 178 -12.53 4.77 13.49
N GLY A 179 -11.75 5.15 12.47
CA GLY A 179 -10.30 5.27 12.62
C GLY A 179 -9.91 6.35 13.64
N VAL A 180 -10.55 7.52 13.56
CA VAL A 180 -10.30 8.59 14.53
C VAL A 180 -10.70 8.15 15.95
N GLU A 181 -11.81 7.42 16.12
CA GLU A 181 -12.20 6.90 17.43
C GLU A 181 -11.25 5.82 17.96
N ALA A 182 -10.76 4.92 17.10
CA ALA A 182 -9.79 3.90 17.49
C ALA A 182 -8.50 4.54 18.04
N VAL A 183 -8.00 5.58 17.37
CA VAL A 183 -6.85 6.36 17.85
C VAL A 183 -7.18 7.10 19.14
N ARG A 184 -8.36 7.72 19.25
CA ARG A 184 -8.79 8.46 20.46
C ARG A 184 -8.95 7.55 21.68
N ALA A 185 -9.40 6.32 21.44
CA ALA A 185 -9.52 5.27 22.46
C ALA A 185 -8.16 4.64 22.81
N GLY A 186 -7.10 4.92 22.04
CA GLY A 186 -5.74 4.44 22.27
C GLY A 186 -5.48 3.02 21.76
N TRP A 187 -6.28 2.51 20.84
CA TRP A 187 -6.13 1.15 20.28
C TRP A 187 -5.28 1.09 19.01
N SER A 188 -4.85 2.25 18.53
CA SER A 188 -3.93 2.39 17.40
C SER A 188 -3.21 3.75 17.55
N PRO A 189 -1.95 3.85 17.11
CA PRO A 189 -1.37 5.16 16.82
C PRO A 189 -2.03 5.76 15.57
N TYR A 190 -1.82 7.06 15.34
CA TYR A 190 -1.98 7.64 14.01
C TYR A 190 -0.78 7.19 13.14
N ALA A 191 -1.01 6.18 12.30
CA ALA A 191 0.04 5.57 11.49
C ALA A 191 0.23 6.32 10.17
N THR A 192 1.44 6.86 9.95
CA THR A 192 1.77 7.66 8.77
C THR A 192 2.75 6.96 7.81
N GLU A 193 3.04 5.68 8.02
CA GLU A 193 4.01 4.89 7.24
C GLU A 193 3.77 4.96 5.72
N TYR A 194 2.50 5.09 5.31
CA TYR A 194 2.05 5.17 3.91
C TYR A 194 1.49 6.54 3.54
N GLY A 195 1.93 7.59 4.24
CA GLY A 195 1.53 8.97 4.02
C GLY A 195 0.53 9.47 5.05
N HIS A 196 0.25 10.76 5.00
CA HIS A 196 -0.73 11.38 5.87
C HIS A 196 -2.16 11.18 5.35
N CYS A 197 -3.12 11.11 6.28
CA CYS A 197 -4.54 11.19 5.96
C CYS A 197 -4.97 12.66 5.88
N ASP A 198 -4.63 13.34 4.78
CA ASP A 198 -4.70 14.81 4.70
C ASP A 198 -6.07 15.40 5.09
N ALA A 199 -7.17 14.79 4.62
CA ALA A 199 -8.54 15.24 4.95
C ALA A 199 -8.86 15.18 6.45
N TYR A 200 -8.25 14.25 7.20
CA TYR A 200 -8.56 13.97 8.60
C TYR A 200 -7.36 14.15 9.54
N ARG A 201 -6.24 14.66 9.04
CA ARG A 201 -4.97 14.73 9.74
C ARG A 201 -5.10 15.40 11.11
N ALA A 202 -5.72 16.58 11.15
CA ALA A 202 -5.91 17.32 12.40
C ALA A 202 -6.75 16.54 13.43
N HIS A 203 -7.72 15.74 12.97
CA HIS A 203 -8.54 14.91 13.85
C HIS A 203 -7.78 13.71 14.40
N PHE A 204 -6.93 13.08 13.60
CA PHE A 204 -6.06 11.99 14.05
C PHE A 204 -4.97 12.48 15.03
N GLU A 205 -4.32 13.61 14.72
CA GLU A 205 -3.33 14.23 15.61
C GLU A 205 -3.95 14.61 16.96
N GLU A 206 -5.14 15.19 16.94
CA GLU A 206 -5.89 15.50 18.16
C GLU A 206 -6.28 14.25 18.94
N ALA A 207 -6.81 13.23 18.27
CA ALA A 207 -7.19 11.97 18.89
C ALA A 207 -6.00 11.28 19.56
N GLN A 208 -4.84 11.25 18.89
CA GLN A 208 -3.61 10.66 19.44
C GLN A 208 -3.15 11.43 20.68
N ARG A 209 -3.12 12.77 20.61
CA ARG A 209 -2.75 13.63 21.75
C ARG A 209 -3.66 13.40 22.95
N GLN A 210 -4.96 13.26 22.73
CA GLN A 210 -5.93 12.94 23.79
C GLN A 210 -5.67 11.56 24.40
N ALA A 211 -5.44 10.54 23.58
CA ALA A 211 -5.18 9.18 24.03
C ALA A 211 -3.87 9.06 24.83
N GLN A 212 -2.81 9.72 24.36
CA GLN A 212 -1.52 9.81 25.06
C GLN A 212 -1.65 10.51 26.41
N LYS A 213 -2.30 11.69 26.45
CA LYS A 213 -2.53 12.44 27.69
C LYS A 213 -3.34 11.64 28.71
N ALA A 214 -4.32 10.89 28.24
CA ALA A 214 -5.18 10.06 29.07
C ALA A 214 -4.59 8.66 29.34
N GLN A 215 -3.39 8.35 28.85
CA GLN A 215 -2.73 7.05 28.94
C GLN A 215 -3.69 5.90 28.62
N ARG A 216 -4.32 5.91 27.43
CA ARG A 216 -5.28 4.89 27.01
C ARG A 216 -4.63 3.80 26.15
N GLY A 217 -5.14 2.56 26.23
CA GLY A 217 -4.74 1.46 25.36
C GLY A 217 -3.22 1.25 25.29
N ILE A 218 -2.64 1.43 24.11
CA ILE A 218 -1.19 1.32 23.82
C ILE A 218 -0.34 2.33 24.61
N TRP A 219 -0.95 3.41 25.10
CA TRP A 219 -0.27 4.48 25.86
C TRP A 219 -0.24 4.23 27.38
N ARG A 220 -0.83 3.12 27.86
CA ARG A 220 -0.81 2.75 29.28
C ARG A 220 0.59 2.27 29.70
N SER A 221 1.00 2.62 30.92
CA SER A 221 2.21 2.05 31.50
C SER A 221 2.02 0.56 31.83
N GLY A 222 3.02 -0.27 31.55
CA GLY A 222 2.99 -1.71 31.85
C GLY A 222 2.03 -2.53 30.98
N GLN A 223 1.53 -1.96 29.88
CA GLN A 223 0.73 -2.69 28.90
C GLN A 223 1.57 -3.78 28.21
N ARG A 224 0.93 -4.90 27.84
CA ARG A 224 1.59 -6.02 27.16
C ARG A 224 1.40 -5.91 25.64
N GLY A 225 2.15 -4.98 25.07
CA GLY A 225 2.12 -4.61 23.67
C GLY A 225 3.43 -4.00 23.22
N TYR A 226 3.42 -3.26 22.12
CA TYR A 226 4.64 -2.64 21.60
C TYR A 226 5.16 -1.58 22.57
N ASP A 227 6.45 -1.62 22.86
CA ASP A 227 7.17 -0.65 23.70
C ASP A 227 8.13 0.23 22.88
N ASP A 228 8.10 0.09 21.55
CA ASP A 228 9.01 0.72 20.58
C ASP A 228 8.32 1.80 19.73
N TYR A 229 7.14 2.31 20.13
CA TYR A 229 6.41 3.36 19.39
C TYR A 229 7.24 4.60 19.03
N PRO A 230 8.11 5.16 19.90
CA PRO A 230 8.98 6.26 19.50
C PRO A 230 9.85 5.92 18.28
N GLN A 231 10.45 4.73 18.26
CA GLN A 231 11.26 4.26 17.14
C GLN A 231 10.39 4.05 15.88
N ARG A 232 9.18 3.49 16.01
CA ARG A 232 8.24 3.36 14.88
C ARG A 232 7.94 4.72 14.25
N PHE A 233 7.71 5.76 15.06
CA PHE A 233 7.46 7.10 14.54
C PHE A 233 8.66 7.71 13.83
N GLU A 234 9.88 7.50 14.34
CA GLU A 234 11.11 7.91 13.67
C GLU A 234 11.27 7.20 12.32
N GLU A 235 10.92 5.91 12.23
CA GLU A 235 10.96 5.15 10.99
C GLU A 235 9.86 5.55 9.99
N TRP A 236 8.67 5.92 10.46
CA TRP A 236 7.54 6.29 9.60
C TRP A 236 7.62 7.72 9.07
N ALA A 237 8.21 8.65 9.82
CA ALA A 237 8.21 10.06 9.47
C ALA A 237 8.91 10.38 8.13
N PRO A 238 10.09 9.82 7.79
CA PRO A 238 10.71 10.01 6.48
C PRO A 238 9.83 9.51 5.34
N ARG A 239 9.19 8.34 5.50
CA ARG A 239 8.28 7.78 4.49
C ARG A 239 7.09 8.67 4.23
N ALA A 240 6.45 9.16 5.29
CA ALA A 240 5.33 10.08 5.21
C ALA A 240 5.72 11.37 4.46
N ARG A 241 6.90 11.91 4.77
CA ARG A 241 7.47 13.10 4.13
C ARG A 241 7.73 12.85 2.65
N GLN A 242 8.38 11.74 2.30
CA GLN A 242 8.70 11.40 0.92
C GLN A 242 7.43 11.27 0.06
N ILE A 243 6.39 10.60 0.56
CA ILE A 243 5.09 10.51 -0.11
C ILE A 243 4.45 11.90 -0.27
N SER A 244 4.53 12.75 0.76
CA SER A 244 3.96 14.10 0.71
C SER A 244 4.65 14.95 -0.36
N LEU A 245 5.99 14.94 -0.40
CA LEU A 245 6.79 15.66 -1.40
C LEU A 245 6.57 15.12 -2.81
N PHE A 246 6.44 13.79 -2.95
CA PHE A 246 6.03 13.17 -4.21
C PHE A 246 4.69 13.71 -4.70
N ARG A 247 3.67 13.69 -3.84
CA ARG A 247 2.32 14.15 -4.18
C ARG A 247 2.27 15.63 -4.53
N GLU A 248 3.00 16.46 -3.79
CA GLU A 248 3.08 17.90 -4.02
C GLU A 248 3.75 18.24 -5.36
N ARG A 249 4.84 17.55 -5.72
CA ARG A 249 5.71 17.98 -6.82
C ARG A 249 5.52 17.19 -8.12
N LEU A 250 5.19 15.91 -8.03
CA LEU A 250 5.31 14.97 -9.15
C LEU A 250 4.07 14.13 -9.46
N ALA A 251 3.09 14.01 -8.57
CA ALA A 251 1.97 13.08 -8.76
C ALA A 251 1.16 13.31 -10.05
N ASP A 252 1.07 14.55 -10.52
CA ASP A 252 0.36 14.91 -11.75
C ASP A 252 1.27 15.05 -12.98
N HIS A 253 2.58 14.77 -12.84
CA HIS A 253 3.50 14.81 -13.98
C HIS A 253 3.21 13.66 -14.95
N PRO A 254 3.09 13.92 -16.28
CA PRO A 254 2.62 12.93 -17.25
C PRO A 254 3.54 11.72 -17.42
N GLU A 255 4.83 11.90 -17.15
CA GLU A 255 5.86 10.85 -17.24
C GLU A 255 6.07 10.09 -15.93
N VAL A 256 5.38 10.50 -14.86
CA VAL A 256 5.52 9.91 -13.53
C VAL A 256 4.41 8.89 -13.27
N ILE A 257 4.79 7.73 -12.74
CA ILE A 257 3.88 6.64 -12.38
C ILE A 257 4.08 6.29 -10.91
N GLU A 258 3.08 6.58 -10.07
CA GLU A 258 3.01 6.04 -8.71
C GLU A 258 2.62 4.57 -8.78
N LEU A 259 3.53 3.70 -8.41
CA LEU A 259 3.36 2.26 -8.55
C LEU A 259 2.28 1.70 -7.62
N GLY A 260 1.93 2.37 -6.51
CA GLY A 260 0.86 1.93 -5.61
C GLY A 260 -0.56 2.06 -6.19
N THR A 261 -0.73 2.85 -7.26
CA THR A 261 -2.06 3.13 -7.84
C THR A 261 -2.62 1.92 -8.59
N ASP A 262 -3.95 1.80 -8.62
CA ASP A 262 -4.66 0.68 -9.26
C ASP A 262 -4.43 0.59 -10.77
N THR A 263 -4.04 1.70 -11.39
CA THR A 263 -3.81 1.80 -12.85
C THR A 263 -2.33 1.78 -13.22
N ALA A 264 -1.40 1.64 -12.27
CA ALA A 264 0.04 1.80 -12.52
C ALA A 264 0.56 0.90 -13.65
N MET A 265 0.28 -0.40 -13.60
CA MET A 265 0.74 -1.35 -14.61
C MET A 265 0.07 -1.14 -15.97
N ALA A 266 -1.19 -0.69 -15.97
CA ALA A 266 -1.91 -0.34 -17.18
C ALA A 266 -1.30 0.91 -17.85
N ARG A 267 -0.97 1.94 -17.06
CA ARG A 267 -0.27 3.15 -17.52
C ARG A 267 1.12 2.84 -18.06
N LEU A 268 1.87 1.94 -17.41
CA LEU A 268 3.16 1.47 -17.93
C LEU A 268 3.01 0.83 -19.31
N ARG A 269 2.04 -0.08 -19.51
CA ARG A 269 1.80 -0.70 -20.83
C ARG A 269 1.47 0.32 -21.92
N LEU A 270 0.74 1.39 -21.58
CA LEU A 270 0.44 2.48 -22.52
C LEU A 270 1.67 3.31 -22.90
N LYS A 271 2.73 3.29 -22.08
CA LYS A 271 3.99 4.02 -22.29
C LYS A 271 5.10 3.13 -22.85
N LEU A 272 4.76 2.04 -23.54
CA LEU A 272 5.74 1.14 -24.13
C LEU A 272 6.70 1.89 -25.06
N GLY A 273 8.00 1.78 -24.77
CA GLY A 273 9.07 2.46 -25.50
C GLY A 273 9.32 3.90 -25.06
N GLU A 274 8.49 4.50 -24.20
CA GLU A 274 8.71 5.82 -23.62
C GLU A 274 9.63 5.75 -22.40
N ARG A 275 10.25 6.88 -22.05
CA ARG A 275 10.92 7.05 -20.76
C ARG A 275 9.92 7.51 -19.71
N VAL A 276 10.01 6.93 -18.53
CA VAL A 276 9.13 7.23 -17.39
C VAL A 276 9.95 7.31 -16.11
N VAL A 277 9.36 7.94 -15.10
CA VAL A 277 9.83 7.88 -13.71
C VAL A 277 8.81 7.12 -12.90
N VAL A 278 9.21 6.01 -12.29
CA VAL A 278 8.37 5.22 -11.40
C VAL A 278 8.70 5.56 -9.95
N PHE A 279 7.68 5.90 -9.18
CA PHE A 279 7.77 6.06 -7.72
C PHE A 279 7.15 4.85 -7.03
N GLY A 280 7.92 4.14 -6.19
CA GLY A 280 7.44 2.94 -5.51
C GLY A 280 8.41 2.42 -4.46
N SER A 281 7.96 1.51 -3.59
CA SER A 281 8.83 0.90 -2.57
C SER A 281 9.60 -0.28 -3.13
N VAL A 282 10.83 -0.48 -2.64
CA VAL A 282 11.66 -1.62 -3.03
C VAL A 282 11.14 -2.88 -2.36
N ASP A 283 10.96 -3.94 -3.14
CA ASP A 283 10.70 -5.27 -2.60
C ASP A 283 12.00 -6.07 -2.39
N ARG A 284 12.77 -6.19 -3.47
CA ARG A 284 13.95 -7.05 -3.49
C ARG A 284 14.96 -6.60 -4.54
N TYR A 285 16.22 -6.74 -4.19
CA TYR A 285 17.34 -6.61 -5.12
C TYR A 285 18.00 -7.96 -5.39
N SER A 286 18.26 -8.25 -6.67
CA SER A 286 18.89 -9.48 -7.16
C SER A 286 20.19 -9.14 -7.92
N PRO A 287 21.33 -9.05 -7.21
CA PRO A 287 22.61 -8.66 -7.83
C PRO A 287 23.22 -9.78 -8.69
N ARG A 288 22.83 -11.04 -8.46
CA ARG A 288 23.37 -12.21 -9.18
C ARG A 288 22.68 -12.48 -10.51
N GLY A 289 21.60 -11.76 -10.82
CA GLY A 289 20.99 -11.80 -12.14
C GLY A 289 21.98 -11.35 -13.21
N ARG A 290 21.94 -11.97 -14.39
CA ARG A 290 22.61 -11.46 -15.59
C ARG A 290 21.54 -11.08 -16.60
N PRO A 291 21.10 -9.80 -16.65
CA PRO A 291 21.55 -8.65 -15.83
C PRO A 291 20.97 -8.59 -14.39
N PRO A 292 21.54 -7.74 -13.52
CA PRO A 292 20.99 -7.46 -12.18
C PRO A 292 19.56 -6.91 -12.26
N LYS A 293 18.78 -7.17 -11.21
CA LYS A 293 17.36 -6.82 -11.17
C LYS A 293 16.99 -6.17 -9.85
N LEU A 294 16.19 -5.13 -9.92
CA LEU A 294 15.49 -4.52 -8.79
C LEU A 294 13.99 -4.79 -8.97
N TYR A 295 13.30 -5.15 -7.90
CA TYR A 295 11.85 -5.38 -7.91
C TYR A 295 11.20 -4.33 -7.03
N LEU A 296 10.21 -3.63 -7.58
CA LEU A 296 9.41 -2.64 -6.84
C LEU A 296 8.03 -3.23 -6.53
N ARG A 297 7.49 -2.91 -5.35
CA ARG A 297 6.19 -3.37 -4.88
C ARG A 297 5.06 -2.65 -5.61
N HIS A 298 4.16 -3.42 -6.18
CA HIS A 298 2.85 -2.95 -6.69
C HIS A 298 1.73 -3.71 -5.98
N ARG A 299 1.54 -4.99 -6.34
CA ARG A 299 0.62 -5.92 -5.68
C ARG A 299 1.32 -7.25 -5.40
N TYR A 300 0.73 -8.06 -4.53
CA TYR A 300 1.23 -9.36 -4.17
C TYR A 300 1.39 -10.24 -5.41
N ARG A 301 2.63 -10.64 -5.71
CA ARG A 301 3.05 -11.40 -6.91
C ARG A 301 2.98 -10.65 -8.23
N GLU A 302 2.77 -9.33 -8.21
CA GLU A 302 2.75 -8.47 -9.39
C GLU A 302 3.81 -7.37 -9.24
N GLU A 303 5.05 -7.74 -8.90
CA GLU A 303 6.16 -6.81 -8.76
C GLU A 303 6.53 -6.19 -10.12
N LEU A 304 6.91 -4.90 -10.12
CA LEU A 304 7.53 -4.29 -11.28
C LEU A 304 9.02 -4.66 -11.30
N MET A 305 9.46 -5.33 -12.37
CA MET A 305 10.87 -5.59 -12.59
C MET A 305 11.55 -4.36 -13.21
N VAL A 306 12.67 -3.96 -12.62
CA VAL A 306 13.62 -2.99 -13.16
C VAL A 306 14.91 -3.73 -13.55
N GLN A 307 15.35 -3.55 -14.80
CA GLN A 307 16.46 -4.31 -15.39
C GLN A 307 17.56 -3.40 -15.91
N ALA A 308 18.82 -3.76 -15.67
CA ALA A 308 20.01 -3.01 -16.14
C ALA A 308 20.88 -3.84 -17.10
N PRO A 309 20.57 -3.88 -18.41
CA PRO A 309 21.20 -4.81 -19.37
C PRO A 309 22.67 -4.50 -19.75
N GLY A 310 23.22 -3.34 -19.36
CA GLY A 310 24.59 -2.92 -19.70
C GLY A 310 25.54 -2.86 -18.50
N PRO A 311 26.71 -2.18 -18.61
CA PRO A 311 27.55 -1.85 -17.46
C PRO A 311 26.93 -0.74 -16.59
N VAL A 312 25.62 -0.49 -16.71
CA VAL A 312 24.86 0.39 -15.82
C VAL A 312 24.89 -0.28 -14.47
N ARG A 313 25.86 0.18 -13.70
CA ARG A 313 26.20 -0.42 -12.45
C ARG A 313 25.19 0.11 -11.44
N PHE A 314 24.25 -0.75 -11.06
CA PHE A 314 23.81 -0.79 -9.66
C PHE A 314 25.00 -0.97 -8.68
N SER A 315 26.28 -1.02 -9.13
CA SER A 315 27.44 -1.25 -8.27
C SER A 315 27.75 -0.12 -7.31
N ASP A 316 27.26 1.09 -7.58
CA ASP A 316 27.38 2.20 -6.63
C ASP A 316 26.23 2.15 -5.61
N MET A 317 25.29 1.21 -5.79
CA MET A 317 24.17 0.94 -4.90
C MET A 317 24.38 -0.40 -4.18
N THR A 318 24.76 -0.30 -2.93
CA THR A 318 24.79 -1.36 -1.93
C THR A 318 23.38 -1.77 -1.52
N LYS A 319 23.26 -2.92 -0.84
CA LYS A 319 21.99 -3.34 -0.21
C LYS A 319 21.46 -2.28 0.77
N SER A 320 22.35 -1.50 1.39
CA SER A 320 22.03 -0.39 2.29
C SER A 320 21.39 0.80 1.57
N ASP A 321 21.71 1.04 0.30
CA ASP A 321 21.08 2.11 -0.51
C ASP A 321 19.62 1.81 -0.88
N PHE A 322 19.17 0.59 -0.59
CA PHE A 322 17.79 0.14 -0.73
C PHE A 322 17.24 -0.37 0.61
N GLU A 323 17.74 0.14 1.74
CA GLU A 323 17.24 -0.21 3.06
C GLU A 323 15.71 -0.22 3.05
N GLN A 324 15.15 -1.31 3.60
CA GLN A 324 13.93 -1.99 3.18
C GLN A 324 12.60 -1.20 3.34
N ARG A 325 12.66 0.11 3.57
CA ARG A 325 11.53 0.93 4.00
C ARG A 325 11.38 2.25 3.24
N GLU A 326 12.27 2.58 2.30
CA GLU A 326 12.16 3.81 1.52
C GLU A 326 11.48 3.59 0.16
N PHE A 327 10.82 4.64 -0.33
CA PHE A 327 10.40 4.70 -1.72
C PHE A 327 11.58 5.13 -2.59
N VAL A 328 11.57 4.71 -3.84
CA VAL A 328 12.55 5.09 -4.84
C VAL A 328 11.88 5.69 -6.06
N TYR A 329 12.62 6.58 -6.71
CA TYR A 329 12.36 7.07 -8.05
C TYR A 329 13.27 6.30 -9.01
N VAL A 330 12.67 5.64 -10.00
CA VAL A 330 13.39 4.92 -11.05
C VAL A 330 13.03 5.54 -12.39
N GLU A 331 13.99 6.21 -13.03
CA GLU A 331 13.86 6.60 -14.43
C GLU A 331 14.31 5.45 -15.33
N GLY A 332 13.57 5.18 -16.40
CA GLY A 332 14.01 4.25 -17.43
C GLY A 332 13.02 4.14 -18.58
N ARG A 333 13.35 3.31 -19.56
CA ARG A 333 12.45 3.02 -20.69
C ARG A 333 11.51 1.88 -20.34
N VAL A 334 10.22 2.02 -20.66
CA VAL A 334 9.28 0.91 -20.50
C VAL A 334 9.46 -0.10 -21.63
N GLU A 335 9.62 -1.36 -21.28
CA GLU A 335 9.67 -2.49 -22.22
C GLU A 335 8.71 -3.60 -21.80
N MET A 336 8.55 -4.63 -22.65
CA MET A 336 7.77 -5.83 -22.32
C MET A 336 8.70 -7.01 -22.10
N PHE A 337 8.48 -7.75 -21.01
CA PHE A 337 9.16 -9.02 -20.76
C PHE A 337 8.14 -10.07 -20.32
N ARG A 338 8.02 -11.15 -21.09
CA ARG A 338 7.05 -12.24 -20.85
C ARG A 338 5.60 -11.77 -20.70
N GLY A 339 5.22 -10.73 -21.45
CA GLY A 339 3.87 -10.16 -21.43
C GLY A 339 3.60 -9.13 -20.34
N GLU A 340 4.59 -8.85 -19.47
CA GLU A 340 4.48 -7.83 -18.42
C GLU A 340 5.36 -6.61 -18.71
N PRO A 341 4.93 -5.39 -18.34
CA PRO A 341 5.76 -4.21 -18.47
C PRO A 341 6.92 -4.26 -17.46
N ILE A 342 8.09 -3.83 -17.90
CA ILE A 342 9.29 -3.68 -17.09
C ILE A 342 9.90 -2.31 -17.35
N VAL A 343 10.76 -1.85 -16.44
CA VAL A 343 11.56 -0.64 -16.66
C VAL A 343 13.00 -1.05 -16.92
N VAL A 344 13.54 -0.65 -18.07
CA VAL A 344 14.92 -0.89 -18.46
C VAL A 344 15.72 0.38 -18.25
N ILE A 345 16.76 0.30 -17.43
CA ILE A 345 17.65 1.43 -17.13
C ILE A 345 18.89 1.38 -18.03
N ASP A 346 19.27 2.55 -18.54
CA ASP A 346 20.42 2.80 -19.40
C ASP A 346 21.40 3.82 -18.80
N ALA A 347 22.44 4.21 -19.53
CA ALA A 347 23.47 5.12 -19.04
C ALA A 347 22.96 6.53 -18.70
N GLY A 348 21.77 6.93 -19.18
CA GLY A 348 21.14 8.21 -18.86
C GLY A 348 20.03 8.10 -17.82
N SER A 349 19.79 6.91 -17.26
CA SER A 349 18.74 6.64 -16.28
C SER A 349 19.25 6.87 -14.85
N PHE A 350 18.35 7.04 -13.89
CA PHE A 350 18.71 7.13 -12.47
C PHE A 350 17.82 6.25 -11.59
N VAL A 351 18.37 5.88 -10.43
CA VAL A 351 17.62 5.38 -9.29
C VAL A 351 17.98 6.25 -8.08
N ARG A 352 16.98 6.83 -7.43
CA ARG A 352 17.17 7.72 -6.28
C ARG A 352 16.23 7.32 -5.15
N SER A 353 16.74 7.22 -3.93
CA SER A 353 15.93 7.15 -2.70
C SER A 353 15.97 8.51 -1.98
N GLY A 354 15.21 8.61 -0.89
CA GLY A 354 15.19 9.79 -0.03
C GLY A 354 14.19 10.88 -0.42
N ASP A 355 14.26 11.97 0.34
CA ASP A 355 13.20 12.98 0.42
C ASP A 355 13.11 13.93 -0.78
N ASP A 356 14.15 14.03 -1.61
CA ASP A 356 14.18 15.03 -2.69
C ASP A 356 13.70 14.43 -4.02
N PRO A 357 12.46 14.76 -4.48
CA PRO A 357 11.97 14.25 -5.75
C PRO A 357 12.83 14.80 -6.91
N PRO A 358 13.09 14.02 -7.95
CA PRO A 358 13.89 14.48 -9.10
C PRO A 358 13.24 15.69 -9.77
N GLU A 359 14.07 16.65 -10.20
CA GLU A 359 13.63 17.73 -11.08
C GLU A 359 13.39 17.17 -12.48
N LEU A 360 12.12 17.19 -12.92
CA LEU A 360 11.71 16.81 -14.26
C LEU A 360 11.35 18.07 -15.06
N SER A 361 11.78 18.11 -16.32
CA SER A 361 11.35 19.15 -17.25
C SER A 361 9.86 18.99 -17.54
N ARG A 362 9.07 20.05 -17.29
CA ARG A 362 7.62 20.08 -17.55
C ARG A 362 7.26 19.98 -19.02
#